data_AF-A0A7W1YSE0-F1
#
_entry.id   AF-A0A7W1YSE0-F1
#
_cell.length_a   1.000
_cell.length_b   1.000
_cell.length_c   1.000
_cell.angle_alpha   90.00
_cell.angle_beta   90.00
_cell.angle_gamma   90.00
#
_symmetry.space_group_name_H-M   'P 1'
#
loop_
_entity.id
_entity.type
_entity.pdbx_description
1 polymer ?
#
loop_
_entity_poly.entity_id
_entity_poly.type
_entity_poly.pdbx_seq_one_letter_code
_entity_poly.pdbx_strand_id
1 'polypeptide(L)'
;MPNGRGHDARFYALPGPGVELRRLAEPPATRDAYWKRKASRVSPTGLGRIAKASDAQLPMMGVGSLEQRLANAANFGGMAQTFEVRLGDLVLYTSGERDPYDGEVWAWSPAEVNRIAYVDGKGDLYVAGADGAGARRIARGDFLLPAWSLDGRAIAVVERNARKKRWDVYVIAVPR
;
A
#
# COMPACT_ATOMS: atom_id res chain seq x y z
N MET A 1 21.14 -22.16 -3.57
CA MET A 1 21.93 -20.94 -3.31
C MET A 1 21.10 -19.74 -3.74
N PRO A 2 20.54 -18.90 -2.84
CA PRO A 2 19.83 -17.70 -3.26
C PRO A 2 20.83 -16.54 -3.42
N ASN A 3 20.94 -16.01 -4.64
CA ASN A 3 21.71 -14.83 -4.98
C ASN A 3 20.99 -13.56 -4.50
N GLY A 4 21.17 -13.20 -3.23
CA GLY A 4 20.71 -11.93 -2.68
C GLY A 4 21.64 -10.79 -3.12
N ARG A 5 21.34 -10.13 -4.24
CA ARG A 5 21.90 -8.79 -4.49
C ARG A 5 21.22 -7.84 -3.50
N GLY A 6 21.86 -7.61 -2.36
CA GLY A 6 21.44 -6.57 -1.43
C GLY A 6 21.48 -5.24 -2.16
N HIS A 7 20.34 -4.56 -2.28
CA HIS A 7 20.30 -3.19 -2.75
C HIS A 7 20.93 -2.31 -1.67
N ASP A 8 22.07 -1.69 -1.96
CA ASP A 8 22.73 -0.76 -1.05
C ASP A 8 22.01 0.59 -1.13
N ALA A 9 21.28 0.95 -0.08
CA ALA A 9 20.53 2.19 0.01
C ALA A 9 21.29 3.20 0.88
N ARG A 10 21.63 4.36 0.31
CA ARG A 10 22.21 5.49 1.05
C ARG A 10 21.11 6.48 1.42
N PHE A 11 21.00 6.78 2.72
CA PHE A 11 20.08 7.78 3.23
C PHE A 11 20.84 9.06 3.57
N TYR A 12 20.30 10.20 3.16
CA TYR A 12 20.84 11.52 3.45
C TYR A 12 19.83 12.29 4.30
N ALA A 13 20.29 12.89 5.40
CA ALA A 13 19.50 13.83 6.18
C ALA A 13 20.10 15.22 5.97
N LEU A 14 19.27 16.19 5.61
CA LEU A 14 19.66 17.59 5.46
C LEU A 14 18.90 18.40 6.53
N PRO A 15 19.58 19.08 7.46
CA PRO A 15 18.89 19.90 8.43
C PRO A 15 18.36 21.18 7.76
N GLY A 16 17.20 21.64 8.22
CA GLY A 16 16.76 23.01 7.94
C GLY A 16 17.62 24.03 8.70
N PRO A 17 17.56 25.33 8.36
CA PRO A 17 18.24 26.39 9.10
C PRO A 17 17.91 26.32 10.60
N GLY A 18 18.94 26.31 11.45
CA GLY A 18 18.78 26.22 12.91
C GLY A 18 18.51 24.81 13.47
N VAL A 19 18.53 23.77 12.63
CA VAL A 19 18.38 22.37 13.08
C VAL A 19 19.75 21.70 13.17
N GLU A 20 20.08 21.15 14.34
CA GLU A 20 21.28 20.35 14.52
C GLU A 20 20.97 18.87 14.22
N LEU A 21 21.72 18.25 13.30
CA LEU A 21 21.62 16.81 13.08
C LEU A 21 22.46 16.07 14.12
N ARG A 22 21.81 15.21 14.90
CA ARG A 22 22.49 14.25 15.76
C ARG A 22 22.44 12.86 15.16
N ARG A 23 23.61 12.26 14.94
CA ARG A 23 23.72 10.83 14.62
C ARG A 23 23.37 10.01 15.86
N LEU A 24 22.34 9.18 15.76
CA LEU A 24 22.02 8.21 16.80
C LEU A 24 22.90 6.97 16.61
N ALA A 25 23.43 6.42 17.71
CA ALA A 25 24.31 5.25 17.69
C ALA A 25 23.60 4.01 17.12
N GLU A 26 22.31 3.90 17.40
CA GLU A 26 21.41 2.93 16.81
C GLU A 26 20.09 3.61 16.46
N PRO A 27 19.40 3.15 15.42
CA PRO A 27 18.02 3.55 15.24
C PRO A 27 17.22 3.12 16.47
N PRO A 28 16.33 3.97 16.98
CA PRO A 28 15.52 3.58 18.12
C PRO A 28 14.71 2.34 17.72
N ALA A 29 14.58 1.36 18.62
CA ALA A 29 13.83 0.13 18.39
C ALA A 29 12.40 0.40 17.87
N THR A 30 11.85 1.58 18.18
CA THR A 30 10.57 2.08 17.69
C THR A 30 10.51 2.24 16.17
N ARG A 31 11.63 2.56 15.50
CA ARG A 31 11.72 2.69 14.03
C ARG A 31 11.57 1.34 13.34
N ASP A 32 12.31 0.33 13.79
CA ASP A 32 12.28 -0.98 13.15
C ASP A 32 10.95 -1.69 13.46
N ALA A 33 10.42 -1.50 14.68
CA ALA A 33 9.06 -1.91 15.02
C ALA A 33 8.00 -1.21 14.14
N TYR A 34 8.19 0.07 13.83
CA TYR A 34 7.31 0.80 12.92
C TYR A 34 7.33 0.20 11.51
N TRP A 35 8.51 -0.02 10.92
CA TRP A 35 8.62 -0.59 9.57
C TRP A 35 8.06 -2.00 9.50
N LYS A 36 8.34 -2.83 10.51
CA LYS A 36 7.76 -4.16 10.65
C LYS A 36 6.24 -4.09 10.71
N ARG A 37 5.68 -3.15 11.47
CA ARG A 37 4.22 -2.93 11.54
C ARG A 37 3.65 -2.43 10.22
N LYS A 38 4.26 -1.41 9.60
CA LYS A 38 3.78 -0.78 8.36
C LYS A 38 3.60 -1.81 7.24
N ALA A 39 4.60 -2.66 7.05
CA ALA A 39 4.60 -3.68 6.00
C ALA A 39 3.98 -5.01 6.44
N SER A 40 3.57 -5.16 7.70
CA SER A 40 3.01 -6.42 8.20
C SER A 40 1.73 -6.77 7.45
N ARG A 41 1.56 -8.04 7.10
CA ARG A 41 0.29 -8.60 6.63
C ARG A 41 -0.64 -9.00 7.77
N VAL A 42 -0.24 -8.79 9.02
CA VAL A 42 -1.05 -9.05 10.20
C VAL A 42 -1.15 -7.76 11.00
N SER A 43 -2.37 -7.41 11.41
CA SER A 43 -2.62 -6.23 12.25
C SER A 43 -1.84 -6.31 13.56
N PRO A 44 -1.54 -5.18 14.23
CA PRO A 44 -0.74 -5.16 15.45
C PRO A 44 -1.35 -6.01 16.59
N THR A 45 -2.66 -6.18 16.58
CA THR A 45 -3.42 -6.97 17.57
C THR A 45 -3.66 -8.43 17.13
N GLY A 46 -3.29 -8.79 15.89
CA GLY A 46 -3.53 -10.12 15.33
C GLY A 46 -4.92 -10.34 14.71
N LEU A 47 -5.83 -9.38 14.84
CA LEU A 47 -7.24 -9.50 14.42
C LEU A 47 -7.40 -9.53 12.89
N GLY A 48 -6.69 -8.65 12.18
CA GLY A 48 -6.68 -8.57 10.72
C GLY A 48 -5.54 -9.31 10.07
N ARG A 49 -5.80 -10.05 8.99
CA ARG A 49 -4.77 -10.62 8.10
C ARG A 49 -5.04 -10.25 6.64
N ILE A 50 -4.01 -9.69 6.02
CA ILE A 50 -3.98 -9.32 4.60
C ILE A 50 -3.60 -10.55 3.78
N ALA A 51 -4.42 -10.86 2.78
CA ALA A 51 -4.17 -11.88 1.78
C ALA A 51 -3.91 -11.25 0.42
N LYS A 52 -3.11 -11.95 -0.39
CA LYS A 52 -2.91 -11.60 -1.80
C LYS A 52 -3.43 -12.74 -2.66
N ALA A 53 -4.16 -12.39 -3.71
CA ALA A 53 -4.60 -13.30 -4.75
C ALA A 53 -4.07 -12.79 -6.09
N SER A 54 -3.80 -13.70 -7.01
CA SER A 54 -3.56 -13.33 -8.40
C SER A 54 -4.29 -14.31 -9.31
N ASP A 55 -5.09 -13.79 -10.23
CA ASP A 55 -5.70 -14.60 -11.27
C ASP A 55 -4.76 -14.62 -12.48
N ALA A 56 -4.15 -15.78 -12.72
CA ALA A 56 -3.51 -16.06 -13.99
C ALA A 56 -4.59 -16.63 -14.93
N GLN A 57 -5.18 -15.79 -15.79
CA GLN A 57 -5.84 -16.35 -16.95
C GLN A 57 -4.75 -16.98 -17.83
N LEU A 58 -4.81 -18.30 -18.04
CA LEU A 58 -4.01 -18.93 -19.08
C LEU A 58 -4.51 -18.42 -20.45
N PRO A 59 -3.64 -18.23 -21.46
CA PRO A 59 -4.10 -17.97 -22.82
C PRO A 59 -4.88 -19.20 -23.32
N MET A 60 -6.20 -19.13 -23.21
CA MET A 60 -7.10 -20.15 -23.77
C MET A 60 -7.12 -19.95 -25.29
N MET A 61 -6.18 -20.59 -25.99
CA MET A 61 -6.23 -20.77 -27.43
C MET A 61 -7.39 -21.71 -27.79
N GLY A 62 -8.61 -21.15 -27.74
CA GLY A 62 -9.86 -21.75 -28.22
C GLY A 62 -10.46 -22.83 -27.33
N VAL A 63 -11.58 -22.52 -26.66
CA VAL A 63 -12.94 -23.11 -26.83
C VAL A 63 -13.92 -22.20 -26.07
N GLY A 64 -14.44 -21.14 -26.70
CA GLY A 64 -15.38 -20.20 -26.06
C GLY A 64 -16.17 -19.41 -27.11
N SER A 65 -17.29 -18.79 -26.74
CA SER A 65 -18.12 -18.02 -27.68
C SER A 65 -17.34 -16.83 -28.27
N LEU A 66 -17.75 -16.34 -29.45
CA LEU A 66 -17.09 -15.22 -30.12
C LEU A 66 -17.05 -13.97 -29.25
N GLU A 67 -18.11 -13.69 -28.49
CA GLU A 67 -18.19 -12.56 -27.56
C GLU A 67 -17.18 -12.69 -26.40
N GLN A 68 -17.02 -13.90 -25.86
CA GLN A 68 -16.05 -14.20 -24.81
C GLN A 68 -14.61 -14.12 -25.34
N ARG A 69 -14.38 -14.51 -26.60
CA ARG A 69 -13.09 -14.34 -27.29
C ARG A 69 -12.80 -12.87 -27.59
N LEU A 70 -13.80 -12.07 -27.96
CA LEU A 70 -13.66 -10.63 -28.19
C LEU A 70 -13.42 -9.88 -26.87
N ALA A 71 -14.09 -10.25 -25.78
CA ALA A 71 -13.82 -9.72 -24.44
C ALA A 71 -12.39 -10.07 -23.96
N ASN A 72 -11.95 -11.32 -24.17
CA ASN A 72 -10.60 -11.77 -23.83
C ASN A 72 -9.52 -11.16 -24.74
N ALA A 73 -9.83 -10.93 -26.02
CA ALA A 73 -8.95 -10.26 -26.98
C ALA A 73 -8.83 -8.76 -26.69
N ALA A 74 -9.92 -8.10 -26.29
CA ALA A 74 -9.93 -6.70 -25.86
C ALA A 74 -9.10 -6.48 -24.59
N ASN A 75 -8.98 -7.49 -23.72
CA ASN A 75 -8.12 -7.49 -22.53
C ASN A 75 -6.71 -8.07 -22.78
N PHE A 76 -6.17 -7.92 -23.99
CA PHE A 76 -4.79 -8.32 -24.35
C PHE A 76 -4.53 -9.85 -24.30
N GLY A 77 -5.35 -10.64 -24.99
CA GLY A 77 -4.99 -12.03 -25.36
C GLY A 77 -4.86 -13.02 -24.20
N GLY A 78 -5.51 -12.76 -23.06
CA GLY A 78 -5.48 -13.66 -21.90
C GLY A 78 -4.16 -13.64 -21.13
N MET A 79 -3.38 -12.56 -21.20
CA MET A 79 -2.15 -12.35 -20.42
C MET A 79 -2.32 -11.40 -19.24
N ALA A 80 -3.51 -10.80 -19.08
CA ALA A 80 -3.79 -9.85 -18.01
C ALA A 80 -3.90 -10.59 -16.67
N GLN A 81 -2.81 -10.58 -15.90
CA GLN A 81 -2.81 -11.05 -14.53
C GLN A 81 -3.41 -9.94 -13.66
N THR A 82 -4.47 -10.26 -12.92
CA THR A 82 -5.00 -9.34 -11.90
C THR A 82 -4.43 -9.72 -10.56
N PHE A 83 -3.89 -8.74 -9.84
CA PHE A 83 -3.41 -8.86 -8.47
C PHE A 83 -4.39 -8.18 -7.54
N GLU A 84 -4.83 -8.90 -6.52
CA GLU A 84 -5.78 -8.43 -5.54
C GLU A 84 -5.22 -8.56 -4.12
N VAL A 85 -5.33 -7.49 -3.34
CA VAL A 85 -4.96 -7.44 -1.93
C VAL A 85 -6.23 -7.26 -1.10
N ARG A 86 -6.47 -8.16 -0.15
CA ARG A 86 -7.69 -8.19 0.66
C ARG A 86 -7.41 -8.21 2.16
N LEU A 87 -8.34 -7.68 2.93
CA LEU A 87 -8.46 -7.85 4.38
C LEU A 87 -9.85 -8.44 4.66
N GLY A 88 -9.92 -9.76 4.84
CA GLY A 88 -11.21 -10.48 4.86
C GLY A 88 -11.98 -10.23 3.56
N ASP A 89 -13.18 -9.68 3.68
CA ASP A 89 -14.04 -9.34 2.53
C ASP A 89 -13.72 -7.98 1.90
N LEU A 90 -12.91 -7.15 2.57
CA LEU A 90 -12.54 -5.84 2.06
C LEU A 90 -11.41 -5.96 1.03
N VAL A 91 -11.66 -5.51 -0.20
CA VAL A 91 -10.60 -5.31 -1.20
C VAL A 91 -9.88 -4.01 -0.89
N LEU A 92 -8.58 -4.12 -0.60
CA LEU A 92 -7.71 -2.97 -0.37
C LEU A 92 -7.20 -2.41 -1.70
N TYR A 93 -6.78 -3.28 -2.61
CA TYR A 93 -6.15 -2.87 -3.87
C TYR A 93 -6.32 -3.93 -4.95
N THR A 94 -6.53 -3.48 -6.19
CA THR A 94 -6.58 -4.33 -7.38
C THR A 94 -5.75 -3.67 -8.48
N SER A 95 -4.85 -4.43 -9.11
CA SER A 95 -4.04 -3.95 -10.25
C SER A 95 -3.82 -5.03 -11.29
N GLY A 96 -3.79 -4.63 -12.56
CA GLY A 96 -3.39 -5.50 -13.68
C GLY A 96 -1.91 -5.40 -14.05
N GLU A 97 -1.15 -4.51 -13.41
CA GLU A 97 0.24 -4.24 -13.79
C GLU A 97 1.23 -5.12 -13.01
N ARG A 98 1.10 -5.14 -11.68
CA ARG A 98 1.94 -5.94 -10.77
C ARG A 98 1.33 -6.10 -9.40
N ASP A 99 1.80 -7.09 -8.66
CA ASP A 99 1.59 -7.19 -7.22
C ASP A 99 2.23 -5.95 -6.52
N PRO A 100 1.48 -5.18 -5.72
CA PRO A 100 2.07 -4.12 -4.90
C PRO A 100 3.03 -4.68 -3.86
N TYR A 101 4.07 -3.93 -3.52
CA TYR A 101 4.94 -4.29 -2.41
C TYR A 101 4.24 -4.11 -1.06
N ASP A 102 4.69 -4.85 -0.05
CA ASP A 102 4.13 -4.72 1.28
C ASP A 102 4.44 -3.32 1.86
N GLY A 103 3.40 -2.61 2.31
CA GLY A 103 3.52 -1.21 2.76
C GLY A 103 3.48 -0.16 1.65
N GLU A 104 3.26 -0.57 0.38
CA GLU A 104 3.12 0.34 -0.75
C GLU A 104 1.75 0.99 -0.79
N VAL A 105 0.69 0.18 -0.67
CA VAL A 105 -0.70 0.62 -0.80
C VAL A 105 -1.48 0.48 0.50
N TRP A 106 -0.87 -0.02 1.57
CA TRP A 106 -1.49 -0.07 2.90
C TRP A 106 -0.49 0.23 4.02
N ALA A 107 -1.03 0.59 5.19
CA ALA A 107 -0.28 0.66 6.44
C ALA A 107 -1.20 0.45 7.65
N TRP A 108 -0.68 -0.26 8.65
CA TRP A 108 -1.34 -0.42 9.95
C TRP A 108 -1.12 0.79 10.86
N SER A 109 -2.17 1.21 11.54
CA SER A 109 -2.07 2.15 12.66
C SER A 109 -1.36 1.50 13.85
N PRO A 110 -1.01 2.28 14.89
CA PRO A 110 -0.67 1.72 16.21
C PRO A 110 -1.76 0.79 16.76
N ALA A 111 -1.38 -0.08 17.71
CA ALA A 111 -2.24 -1.13 18.25
C ALA A 111 -3.45 -0.57 19.01
N GLU A 112 -3.30 0.62 19.60
CA GLU A 112 -4.32 1.32 20.37
C GLU A 112 -5.49 1.79 19.49
N VAL A 113 -5.22 2.07 18.21
CA VAL A 113 -6.23 2.49 17.23
C VAL A 113 -6.72 1.30 16.40
N ASN A 114 -5.84 0.34 16.10
CA ASN A 114 -6.11 -0.90 15.37
C ASN A 114 -6.93 -0.74 14.08
N ARG A 115 -6.46 0.13 13.18
CA ARG A 115 -7.04 0.42 11.87
C ARG A 115 -6.02 0.22 10.75
N ILE A 116 -6.53 0.07 9.54
CA ILE A 116 -5.73 0.06 8.31
C ILE A 116 -6.00 1.35 7.52
N ALA A 117 -4.95 1.96 6.99
CA ALA A 117 -5.06 2.93 5.92
C ALA A 117 -4.66 2.23 4.63
N TYR A 118 -5.37 2.48 3.54
CA TYR A 118 -5.04 1.92 2.23
C TYR A 118 -5.40 2.87 1.11
N VAL A 119 -4.68 2.73 0.00
CA VAL A 119 -4.95 3.42 -1.25
C VAL A 119 -5.58 2.41 -2.21
N ASP A 120 -6.76 2.72 -2.73
CA ASP A 120 -7.44 1.85 -3.68
C ASP A 120 -6.81 1.90 -5.08
N GLY A 121 -7.32 1.09 -6.01
CA GLY A 121 -6.82 1.08 -7.40
C GLY A 121 -7.02 2.41 -8.16
N LYS A 122 -7.77 3.37 -7.60
CA LYS A 122 -7.99 4.70 -8.18
C LYS A 122 -7.05 5.76 -7.60
N GLY A 123 -6.29 5.44 -6.55
CA GLY A 123 -5.42 6.38 -5.85
C GLY A 123 -6.08 7.08 -4.65
N ASP A 124 -7.35 6.79 -4.36
CA ASP A 124 -8.08 7.42 -3.25
C ASP A 124 -7.62 6.81 -1.90
N LEU A 125 -7.52 7.64 -0.86
CA LEU A 125 -7.12 7.21 0.48
C LEU A 125 -8.34 6.78 1.31
N TYR A 126 -8.30 5.59 1.89
CA TYR A 126 -9.32 5.02 2.76
C TYR A 126 -8.75 4.61 4.12
N VAL A 127 -9.66 4.51 5.10
CA VAL A 127 -9.39 3.90 6.41
C VAL A 127 -10.51 2.92 6.76
N ALA A 128 -10.14 1.77 7.31
CA ALA A 128 -11.05 0.75 7.82
C ALA A 128 -10.58 0.19 9.17
N GLY A 129 -11.45 -0.54 9.87
CA GLY A 129 -11.09 -1.35 11.03
C GLY A 129 -10.13 -2.48 10.67
N ALA A 130 -9.44 -3.05 11.66
CA ALA A 130 -8.55 -4.19 11.43
C ALA A 130 -9.27 -5.47 10.99
N ASP A 131 -10.58 -5.55 11.19
CA ASP A 131 -11.46 -6.60 10.65
C ASP A 131 -11.91 -6.32 9.20
N GLY A 132 -11.56 -5.16 8.63
CA GLY A 132 -12.04 -4.70 7.33
C GLY A 132 -13.39 -3.97 7.36
N ALA A 133 -14.02 -3.83 8.54
CA ALA A 133 -15.31 -3.15 8.67
C ALA A 133 -15.16 -1.62 8.66
N GLY A 134 -16.26 -0.92 8.38
CA GLY A 134 -16.32 0.54 8.50
C GLY A 134 -15.39 1.30 7.54
N ALA A 135 -15.04 0.70 6.40
CA ALA A 135 -14.22 1.34 5.38
C ALA A 135 -14.84 2.65 4.91
N ARG A 136 -14.07 3.75 5.00
CA ARG A 136 -14.49 5.08 4.55
C ARG A 136 -13.36 5.81 3.84
N ARG A 137 -13.71 6.56 2.80
CA ARG A 137 -12.76 7.43 2.10
C ARG A 137 -12.43 8.64 2.96
N ILE A 138 -11.14 8.94 3.08
CA ILE A 138 -10.62 10.11 3.80
C ILE A 138 -10.28 11.24 2.83
N ALA A 139 -9.69 10.92 1.69
CA ALA A 139 -9.29 11.91 0.69
C ALA A 139 -9.36 11.33 -0.73
N ARG A 140 -9.58 12.21 -1.72
CA ARG A 140 -9.45 11.89 -3.14
C ARG A 140 -8.12 12.38 -3.69
N GLY A 141 -7.48 11.60 -4.52
CA GLY A 141 -6.19 11.95 -5.10
C GLY A 141 -5.55 10.77 -5.83
N ASP A 142 -4.27 10.92 -6.16
CA ASP A 142 -3.42 9.85 -6.71
C ASP A 142 -2.33 9.52 -5.68
N PHE A 143 -2.78 9.00 -4.53
CA PHE A 143 -1.93 8.79 -3.36
C PHE A 143 -1.21 7.44 -3.39
N LEU A 144 -0.05 7.38 -2.74
CA LEU A 144 0.75 6.18 -2.54
C LEU A 144 1.46 6.24 -1.19
N LEU A 145 1.95 5.09 -0.72
CA LEU A 145 2.82 4.95 0.45
C LEU A 145 2.21 5.53 1.75
N PRO A 146 0.98 5.14 2.14
CA PRO A 146 0.40 5.63 3.39
C PRO A 146 1.26 5.27 4.61
N ALA A 147 1.30 6.17 5.58
CA ALA A 147 2.08 6.02 6.80
C ALA A 147 1.36 6.67 7.99
N TRP A 148 0.98 5.87 8.99
CA TRP A 148 0.33 6.38 10.18
C TRP A 148 1.30 7.12 11.09
N SER A 149 0.84 8.22 11.68
CA SER A 149 1.49 8.82 12.84
C SER A 149 1.48 7.85 14.02
N LEU A 150 2.48 7.95 14.91
CA LEU A 150 2.59 7.07 16.09
C LEU A 150 1.46 7.25 17.11
N ASP A 151 0.76 8.38 17.07
CA ASP A 151 -0.42 8.64 17.88
C ASP A 151 -1.74 8.24 17.18
N GLY A 152 -1.67 7.75 15.93
CA GLY A 152 -2.81 7.31 15.14
C GLY A 152 -3.78 8.42 14.71
N ARG A 153 -3.36 9.69 14.75
CA ARG A 153 -4.22 10.85 14.43
C ARG A 153 -4.06 11.39 13.01
N ALA A 154 -3.01 10.98 12.30
CA ALA A 154 -2.75 11.43 10.96
C ALA A 154 -2.14 10.32 10.10
N ILE A 155 -2.26 10.51 8.79
CA ILE A 155 -1.65 9.64 7.78
C ILE A 155 -0.84 10.53 6.84
N ALA A 156 0.46 10.25 6.71
CA ALA A 156 1.28 10.80 5.66
C ALA A 156 1.10 9.99 4.36
N VAL A 157 1.00 10.67 3.23
CA VAL A 157 0.88 10.06 1.89
C VAL A 157 1.74 10.82 0.90
N VAL A 158 2.14 10.15 -0.18
CA VAL A 158 2.74 10.80 -1.34
C VAL A 158 1.68 10.91 -2.43
N GLU A 159 1.41 12.10 -2.93
CA GLU A 159 0.53 12.32 -4.08
C GLU A 159 1.37 12.44 -5.35
N ARG A 160 1.01 11.66 -6.38
CA ARG A 160 1.60 11.77 -7.71
C ARG A 160 0.83 12.80 -8.53
N ASN A 161 1.48 13.93 -8.84
CA ASN A 161 0.94 14.88 -9.79
C ASN A 161 1.48 14.60 -11.21
N ALA A 162 0.77 13.77 -11.97
CA ALA A 162 1.18 13.38 -13.32
C ALA A 162 1.35 14.58 -14.27
N ARG A 163 0.49 15.61 -14.15
CA ARG A 163 0.55 16.82 -14.99
C ARG A 163 1.82 17.62 -14.77
N LYS A 164 2.26 17.74 -13.51
CA LYS A 164 3.46 18.50 -13.13
C LYS A 164 4.72 17.64 -13.01
N LYS A 165 4.62 16.32 -13.26
CA LYS A 165 5.70 15.34 -13.06
C LYS A 165 6.38 15.47 -11.69
N ARG A 166 5.56 15.65 -10.65
CA ARG A 166 6.03 15.91 -9.28
C ARG A 166 5.34 14.98 -8.29
N TRP A 167 6.04 14.72 -7.20
CA TRP A 167 5.53 13.99 -6.05
C TRP A 167 5.47 14.95 -4.88
N ASP A 168 4.29 15.11 -4.29
CA ASP A 168 4.05 15.98 -3.15
C ASP A 168 3.76 15.12 -1.91
N VAL A 169 4.22 15.53 -0.73
CA VAL A 169 3.94 14.81 0.52
C VAL A 169 2.85 15.54 1.28
N TYR A 170 1.78 14.83 1.63
CA TYR A 170 0.66 15.35 2.42
C TYR A 170 0.58 14.64 3.76
N VAL A 171 0.18 15.39 4.79
CA VAL A 171 -0.22 14.84 6.09
C VAL A 171 -1.70 15.11 6.27
N ILE A 172 -2.49 14.05 6.32
CA ILE A 172 -3.95 14.11 6.37
C ILE A 172 -4.39 13.73 7.78
N ALA A 173 -5.11 14.62 8.45
CA ALA A 173 -5.70 14.35 9.75
C ALA A 173 -6.83 13.32 9.62
N VAL A 174 -6.87 12.36 10.53
CA VAL A 174 -7.90 11.32 10.58
C VAL A 174 -8.92 11.71 11.66
N PRO A 175 -10.19 11.96 11.29
CA PRO A 175 -11.26 12.17 12.27
C PRO A 175 -11.42 10.94 13.16
N ARG A 176 -11.66 11.14 14.45
CA ARG A 176 -11.92 10.04 15.42
C ARG A 176 -13.14 9.21 15.02
#